data_AF-A0A0H5Q9S6-F1
#
_entry.id   AF-A0A0H5Q9S6-F1
#
_cell.length_a   1.000
_cell.length_b   1.000
_cell.length_c   1.000
_cell.angle_alpha   90.00
_cell.angle_beta   90.00
_cell.angle_gamma   90.00
#
_symmetry.space_group_name_H-M   'P 1'
#
loop_
_entity.id
_entity.type
_entity.pdbx_description
1 polymer ?
#
loop_
_entity_poly.entity_id
_entity_poly.type
_entity_poly.pdbx_seq_one_letter_code
_entity_poly.pdbx_strand_id
1 'polypeptide(L)'
;MGKSFKPAAEAAQPVYSTIIGAAQEVQEVQEATPAQKALADLKTQGQKGAKLDRINMAFTADNMDYIRTMSKLKGQTMTQFVNILVAEEREKNGAAFDAAKAILESL
;
A
#
# COMPACT_ATOMS: atom_id res chain seq x y z
N MET A 1 3.61 -45.08 43.80
CA MET A 1 2.57 -44.14 44.29
C MET A 1 2.72 -42.87 43.46
N GLY A 2 1.99 -42.68 42.36
CA GLY A 2 0.62 -42.13 42.36
C GLY A 2 0.68 -40.68 42.87
N LYS A 3 0.59 -39.64 42.04
CA LYS A 3 -0.64 -39.24 41.34
C LYS A 3 -0.35 -38.44 40.08
N SER A 4 -1.07 -38.84 39.03
CA SER A 4 -1.30 -38.19 37.76
C SER A 4 -1.99 -36.84 37.93
N PHE A 5 -1.54 -35.82 37.20
CA PHE A 5 -2.36 -34.66 36.88
C PHE A 5 -2.41 -34.52 35.35
N LYS A 6 -3.64 -34.57 34.82
CA LYS A 6 -3.98 -34.48 33.40
C LYS A 6 -3.62 -33.09 32.85
N PRO A 7 -3.22 -32.95 31.58
CA PRO A 7 -3.12 -31.66 30.94
C PRO A 7 -4.51 -31.21 30.50
N ALA A 8 -5.06 -30.19 31.15
CA ALA A 8 -6.25 -29.49 30.67
C ALA A 8 -5.79 -28.35 29.74
N ALA A 9 -5.68 -28.68 28.45
CA ALA A 9 -5.67 -27.69 27.39
C ALA A 9 -7.12 -27.30 27.11
N GLU A 10 -7.59 -26.14 27.56
CA GLU A 10 -8.75 -25.49 26.93
C GLU A 10 -8.92 -24.03 27.40
N ALA A 11 -9.24 -23.14 26.44
CA ALA A 11 -9.82 -21.80 26.64
C ALA A 11 -8.91 -20.57 26.89
N ALA A 12 -7.79 -20.45 26.18
CA ALA A 12 -7.31 -19.12 25.78
C ALA A 12 -7.04 -19.09 24.28
N GLN A 13 -8.10 -19.29 23.48
CA GLN A 13 -8.02 -19.03 22.05
C GLN A 13 -7.86 -17.51 21.85
N PRO A 14 -6.81 -17.04 21.14
CA PRO A 14 -6.63 -15.62 20.89
C PRO A 14 -7.77 -15.13 19.99
N VAL A 15 -8.42 -14.06 20.43
CA VAL A 15 -9.51 -13.30 19.79
C VAL A 15 -9.19 -12.82 18.36
N TYR A 16 -8.00 -13.14 17.84
CA TYR A 16 -7.55 -12.85 16.47
C TYR A 16 -8.24 -13.69 15.39
N SER A 17 -8.90 -14.81 15.73
CA SER A 17 -9.59 -15.64 14.73
C SER A 17 -10.99 -15.13 14.35
N THR A 18 -11.63 -14.30 15.18
CA THR A 18 -13.00 -13.82 14.91
C THR A 18 -13.03 -12.65 13.90
N ILE A 19 -11.93 -11.93 13.72
CA ILE A 19 -11.87 -10.79 12.77
C ILE A 19 -11.52 -11.27 11.36
N ILE A 20 -10.81 -12.39 11.22
CA ILE A 20 -10.32 -12.89 9.93
C ILE A 20 -11.40 -13.68 9.16
N GLY A 21 -12.44 -14.18 9.85
CA GLY A 21 -13.49 -15.01 9.25
C GLY A 21 -14.65 -14.27 8.55
N ALA A 22 -14.70 -12.95 8.58
CA ALA A 22 -15.78 -12.15 8.00
C ALA A 22 -15.36 -11.24 6.83
N ALA A 23 -14.11 -11.34 6.38
CA ALA A 23 -13.55 -10.50 5.31
C ALA A 23 -13.18 -11.30 4.04
N GLN A 24 -13.78 -12.47 3.85
CA GLN A 24 -13.88 -13.08 2.53
C GLN A 24 -15.25 -12.73 1.95
N GLU A 25 -15.26 -12.38 0.67
CA GLU A 25 -16.43 -12.01 -0.16
C GLU A 25 -16.77 -10.52 -0.24
N VAL A 26 -15.84 -9.67 -0.68
CA VAL A 26 -16.11 -8.74 -1.80
C VAL A 26 -14.78 -8.49 -2.52
N GLN A 27 -14.36 -9.44 -3.35
CA GLN A 27 -13.31 -9.19 -4.33
C GLN A 27 -13.97 -8.50 -5.53
N GLU A 28 -14.35 -7.23 -5.34
CA GLU A 28 -14.73 -6.38 -6.46
C GLU A 28 -13.48 -6.24 -7.35
N VAL A 29 -13.61 -6.67 -8.60
CA VAL A 29 -12.61 -6.49 -9.65
C VAL A 29 -12.53 -5.00 -9.93
N GLN A 30 -11.78 -4.28 -9.10
CA GLN A 30 -11.47 -2.88 -9.33
C GLN A 30 -10.51 -2.85 -10.51
N GLU A 31 -11.02 -2.45 -11.68
CA GLU A 31 -10.23 -2.32 -12.91
C GLU A 31 -8.97 -1.51 -12.61
N ALA A 32 -7.81 -2.14 -12.79
CA ALA A 32 -6.55 -1.52 -12.44
C ALA A 32 -6.35 -0.23 -13.25
N THR A 33 -6.16 0.89 -12.56
CA THR A 33 -5.90 2.18 -13.23
C THR A 33 -4.62 2.08 -14.08
N PRO A 34 -4.46 2.87 -15.15
CA PRO A 34 -3.23 2.88 -15.96
C PRO A 34 -1.96 3.07 -15.11
N ALA A 35 -2.02 3.88 -14.05
CA ALA A 35 -0.95 4.06 -13.09
C ALA A 35 -0.64 2.78 -12.26
N GLN A 36 -1.67 2.01 -11.88
CA GLN A 36 -1.50 0.71 -11.23
C GLN A 36 -0.87 -0.32 -12.16
N LYS A 37 -1.22 -0.31 -13.46
CA LYS A 37 -0.61 -1.18 -14.48
C LYS A 37 0.86 -0.84 -14.72
N ALA A 38 1.18 0.44 -14.92
CA ALA A 38 2.57 0.91 -15.10
C ALA A 38 3.48 0.52 -13.93
N LEU A 39 2.92 0.43 -12.72
CA LEU A 39 3.65 0.05 -11.52
C LEU A 39 3.68 -1.46 -11.25
N ALA A 40 2.71 -2.21 -11.76
CA ALA A 40 2.74 -3.67 -11.81
C ALA A 40 3.80 -4.16 -12.81
N ASP A 41 3.97 -3.45 -13.94
CA ASP A 41 5.00 -3.73 -14.95
C ASP A 41 6.43 -3.55 -14.41
N LEU A 42 6.60 -2.74 -13.35
CA LEU A 42 7.88 -2.57 -12.64
C LEU A 42 8.17 -3.69 -11.62
N LYS A 43 7.21 -4.59 -11.37
CA LYS A 43 7.37 -5.75 -10.49
C LYS A 43 7.50 -7.02 -11.30
N THR A 44 8.63 -7.16 -12.00
CA THR A 44 9.16 -8.50 -12.31
C THR A 44 10.39 -8.77 -11.46
N GLN A 45 10.21 -9.75 -10.57
CA GLN A 45 11.22 -10.45 -9.82
C GLN A 45 12.50 -10.66 -10.67
N GLY A 46 13.62 -10.05 -10.25
CA GLY A 46 14.96 -10.41 -10.74
C GLY A 46 15.58 -9.62 -11.89
N GLN A 47 14.95 -8.56 -12.43
CA GLN A 47 15.65 -7.72 -13.41
C GLN A 47 16.47 -6.61 -12.74
N LYS A 48 17.80 -6.72 -12.84
CA LYS A 48 18.74 -5.59 -12.66
C LYS A 48 18.30 -4.46 -13.62
N GLY A 49 17.58 -3.44 -13.15
CA GLY A 49 17.25 -2.33 -14.06
C GLY A 49 16.46 -1.17 -13.47
N ALA A 50 15.27 -1.40 -12.93
CA ALA A 50 14.39 -0.29 -12.58
C ALA A 50 14.57 0.17 -11.12
N LYS A 51 15.66 0.89 -10.84
CA LYS A 51 15.76 1.63 -9.58
C LYS A 51 14.89 2.87 -9.68
N LEU A 52 13.86 2.95 -8.85
CA LEU A 52 13.12 4.19 -8.62
C LEU A 52 13.97 5.16 -7.80
N ASP A 53 13.87 6.44 -8.11
CA ASP A 53 14.43 7.51 -7.30
C ASP A 53 13.79 7.49 -5.91
N ARG A 54 14.60 7.73 -4.89
CA ARG A 54 14.18 7.69 -3.49
C ARG A 54 14.54 9.00 -2.82
N ILE A 55 13.56 9.57 -2.13
CA ILE A 55 13.74 10.70 -1.24
C ILE A 55 13.34 10.30 0.17
N ASN A 56 14.03 10.82 1.18
CA ASN A 56 13.56 10.68 2.56
C ASN A 56 12.50 11.76 2.81
N MET A 57 11.32 11.37 3.25
CA MET A 57 10.22 12.29 3.47
C MET A 57 9.53 12.00 4.80
N ALA A 58 9.15 13.07 5.51
CA ALA A 58 8.37 13.00 6.72
C ALA A 58 6.89 13.24 6.40
N PHE A 59 6.02 12.51 7.08
CA PHE A 59 4.57 12.64 6.98
C PHE A 59 3.98 12.89 8.37
N THR A 60 2.85 13.58 8.42
CA THR A 60 2.06 13.69 9.66
C THR A 60 1.56 12.31 10.09
N ALA A 61 1.22 12.17 11.39
CA ALA A 61 0.71 10.91 11.94
C ALA A 61 -0.55 10.44 11.19
N ASP A 62 -1.49 11.35 10.94
CA ASP A 62 -2.75 11.06 10.25
C ASP A 62 -2.50 10.61 8.80
N ASN A 63 -1.59 11.26 8.08
CA ASN A 63 -1.25 10.86 6.71
C ASN A 63 -0.56 9.48 6.69
N MET A 64 0.23 9.16 7.71
CA MET A 64 0.84 7.84 7.83
C MET A 64 -0.16 6.73 8.10
N ASP A 65 -1.12 6.99 8.98
CA ASP A 65 -2.19 6.04 9.25
C ASP A 65 -3.05 5.83 8.00
N TYR A 66 -3.42 6.91 7.31
CA TYR A 66 -4.15 6.87 6.06
C TYR A 66 -3.42 6.04 4.99
N ILE A 67 -2.15 6.35 4.71
CA ILE A 67 -1.35 5.63 3.71
C ILE A 67 -1.25 4.14 4.05
N ARG A 68 -1.01 3.80 5.32
CA ARG A 68 -0.87 2.41 5.77
C ARG A 68 -2.18 1.63 5.63
N THR A 69 -3.29 2.24 6.04
CA THR A 69 -4.61 1.61 6.02
C THR A 69 -5.09 1.44 4.59
N MET A 70 -5.01 2.49 3.78
CA MET A 70 -5.50 2.46 2.40
C MET A 70 -4.64 1.59 1.49
N SER A 71 -3.32 1.57 1.67
CA SER A 71 -2.46 0.67 0.87
C SER A 71 -2.81 -0.79 1.12
N LYS A 72 -3.06 -1.17 2.38
CA LYS A 72 -3.47 -2.54 2.75
C LYS A 72 -4.84 -2.88 2.16
N LEU A 73 -5.83 -1.98 2.31
CA LEU A 73 -7.18 -2.17 1.77
C LEU A 73 -7.15 -2.42 0.26
N LYS A 74 -6.27 -1.73 -0.46
CA LYS A 74 -6.11 -1.85 -1.93
C LYS A 74 -5.13 -2.95 -2.37
N GLY A 75 -4.56 -3.72 -1.45
CA GLY A 75 -3.57 -4.77 -1.76
C GLY A 75 -2.26 -4.23 -2.36
N GLN A 76 -1.90 -2.98 -2.06
CA GLN A 76 -0.74 -2.28 -2.60
C GLN A 76 0.35 -2.07 -1.54
N THR A 77 1.60 -1.90 -1.96
CA THR A 77 2.63 -1.38 -1.02
C THR A 77 2.38 0.11 -0.77
N MET A 78 2.86 0.65 0.35
CA MET A 78 2.75 2.08 0.65
C MET A 78 3.38 2.94 -0.46
N THR A 79 4.53 2.53 -0.99
CA THR A 79 5.17 3.19 -2.14
C THR A 79 4.26 3.18 -3.36
N GLN A 80 3.57 2.07 -3.64
CA GLN A 80 2.67 1.99 -4.78
C GLN A 80 1.48 2.93 -4.64
N PHE A 81 0.86 2.90 -3.47
CA PHE A 81 -0.27 3.76 -3.14
C PHE A 81 0.10 5.25 -3.29
N VAL A 82 1.22 5.67 -2.71
CA VAL A 82 1.69 7.07 -2.82
C VAL A 82 1.98 7.46 -4.27
N ASN A 83 2.61 6.60 -5.06
CA ASN A 83 2.87 6.90 -6.48
C ASN A 83 1.57 7.08 -7.28
N ILE A 84 0.53 6.30 -6.97
CA ILE A 84 -0.79 6.46 -7.61
C ILE A 84 -1.41 7.81 -7.24
N LEU A 85 -1.35 8.23 -5.96
CA LEU A 85 -1.83 9.54 -5.55
C LEU A 85 -1.11 10.68 -6.30
N VAL A 86 0.22 10.57 -6.45
CA VAL A 86 1.00 11.56 -7.22
C VAL A 86 0.63 11.52 -8.70
N ALA A 87 0.39 10.34 -9.28
CA ALA A 87 -0.03 10.22 -10.68
C ALA A 87 -1.40 10.87 -10.93
N GLU A 88 -2.38 10.62 -10.05
CA GLU A 88 -3.70 11.24 -10.13
C GLU A 88 -3.63 12.76 -10.00
N GLU A 89 -2.77 13.28 -9.11
CA GLU A 89 -2.57 14.72 -8.96
C GLU A 89 -1.88 15.35 -10.18
N ARG A 90 -0.93 14.63 -10.77
CA ARG A 90 -0.27 15.06 -12.02
C ARG A 90 -1.23 15.09 -13.20
N GLU A 91 -2.15 14.14 -13.28
CA GLU A 91 -3.17 14.12 -14.34
C GLU A 91 -4.09 15.35 -14.23
N LYS A 92 -4.49 15.71 -13.01
CA LYS A 92 -5.34 16.89 -12.75
C LYS A 92 -4.61 18.21 -13.00
N ASN A 93 -3.34 18.30 -12.65
CA ASN A 93 -2.57 19.55 -12.67
C ASN A 93 -1.50 19.61 -13.77
N GLY A 94 -1.52 18.71 -14.75
CA GLY A 94 -0.44 18.55 -15.73
C GLY A 94 -0.09 19.84 -16.47
N ALA A 95 -1.10 20.57 -16.96
CA ALA A 95 -0.88 21.83 -17.66
C ALA A 95 -0.23 22.91 -16.78
N ALA A 96 -0.62 22.99 -15.50
CA ALA A 96 -0.02 23.92 -14.55
C ALA A 96 1.42 23.53 -14.20
N PHE A 97 1.68 22.22 -14.06
CA PHE A 97 3.02 21.70 -13.83
C PHE A 97 3.97 22.03 -14.99
N ASP A 98 3.54 21.84 -16.24
CA ASP A 98 4.38 22.11 -17.42
C ASP A 98 4.70 23.61 -17.55
N ALA A 99 3.71 24.48 -17.34
CA ALA A 99 3.91 25.92 -17.34
C ALA A 99 4.89 26.36 -16.23
N ALA A 100 4.73 25.84 -15.01
CA ALA A 100 5.61 26.14 -13.89
C ALA A 100 7.04 25.65 -14.13
N LYS A 101 7.18 24.45 -14.69
CA LYS A 101 8.48 23.86 -15.03
C LYS A 101 9.24 24.72 -16.05
N ALA A 102 8.57 25.19 -17.09
CA ALA A 102 9.18 26.06 -18.10
C ALA A 102 9.72 27.38 -17.50
N ILE A 103 9.00 27.96 -16.54
CA ILE A 103 9.45 29.17 -15.82
C ILE A 103 10.70 28.85 -15.00
N LEU A 104 10.67 27.77 -14.22
CA LEU A 104 11.78 27.40 -13.33
C LEU A 104 13.08 27.07 -14.09
N GLU A 105 12.98 26.48 -15.30
CA GLU A 105 14.14 26.19 -16.15
C GLU A 105 14.72 27.45 -16.84
N SER A 106 13.96 28.54 -16.88
CA SER A 106 14.37 29.82 -17.47
C SER A 106 15.01 30.80 -16.47
N LEU A 107 15.01 30.45 -15.17
CA LEU A 107 15.64 31.21 -14.09
C LEU A 107 17.10 30.78 -13.89
#